data_AF-A0A8J3L3U0-F1
#
_entry.id   AF-A0A8J3L3U0-F1
#
_cell.length_a   1.000
_cell.length_b   1.000
_cell.length_c   1.000
_cell.angle_alpha   90.00
_cell.angle_beta   90.00
_cell.angle_gamma   90.00
#
_symmetry.space_group_name_H-M   'P 1'
#
loop_
_entity.id
_entity.type
_entity.pdbx_description
1 polymer ?
#
loop_
_entity_poly.entity_id
_entity_poly.type
_entity_poly.pdbx_seq_one_letter_code
_entity_poly.pdbx_strand_id
1 'polypeptide(L)'
;MTTRPDAEPRRVVEETALSGTSEAESFDEGMQAAFDPRAAMTADKRAGHFVTTIATPWHSRFCTGCGHTFRIDDRVVVDDAGDVRHLDPLLGCAHPAGASPDLPELADFTAGMLDAWPAPDEVPLTSTDDVPFLARRPPGGFERMACLFCGHTFRPAETVVLCPCRPTEQLCRAAVHRDPVRGLVCWESWRPGQRVKVCPVMLLRLDT
;
A
#
# COMPACT_ATOMS: atom_id res chain seq x y z
N MET A 1 38.60 -48.43 65.05
CA MET A 1 37.83 -47.20 65.34
C MET A 1 37.88 -46.35 64.08
N THR A 2 36.84 -46.43 63.26
CA THR A 2 36.77 -45.77 61.96
C THR A 2 35.44 -45.05 61.91
N THR A 3 35.51 -43.72 62.05
CA THR A 3 34.38 -42.80 62.06
C THR A 3 33.81 -42.64 60.65
N ARG A 4 32.50 -42.85 60.50
CA ARG A 4 31.73 -42.53 59.29
C ARG A 4 31.59 -41.00 59.17
N PRO A 5 31.77 -40.40 57.99
CA PRO A 5 31.47 -38.99 57.78
C PRO A 5 29.96 -38.78 57.58
N ASP A 6 29.49 -37.65 58.13
CA ASP A 6 28.11 -37.17 58.14
C ASP A 6 27.56 -36.91 56.73
N ALA A 7 26.27 -37.23 56.55
CA ALA A 7 25.52 -36.96 55.33
C ALA A 7 25.06 -35.49 55.30
N GLU A 8 25.42 -34.77 54.24
CA GLU A 8 24.93 -33.41 53.98
C GLU A 8 23.42 -33.39 53.71
N PRO A 9 22.69 -32.35 54.17
CA PRO A 9 21.27 -32.20 53.89
C PRO A 9 21.05 -31.74 52.43
N ARG A 10 20.17 -32.46 51.73
CA ARG A 10 19.65 -32.07 50.40
C ARG A 10 18.95 -30.72 50.49
N ARG A 11 19.45 -29.72 49.74
CA ARG A 11 18.73 -28.47 49.45
C ARG A 11 17.46 -28.79 48.68
N VAL A 12 16.32 -28.43 49.25
CA VAL A 12 15.04 -28.33 48.54
C VAL A 12 15.16 -27.10 47.63
N VAL A 13 15.08 -27.33 46.32
CA VAL A 13 15.05 -26.25 45.33
C VAL A 13 13.60 -25.81 45.25
N GLU A 14 13.29 -24.60 45.74
CA GLU A 14 11.98 -23.98 45.54
C GLU A 14 11.81 -23.66 44.05
N GLU A 15 10.95 -24.43 43.41
CA GLU A 15 10.50 -24.23 42.04
C GLU A 15 9.67 -22.93 42.01
N THR A 16 10.33 -21.83 41.68
CA THR A 16 9.67 -20.54 41.47
C THR A 16 8.85 -20.66 40.18
N ALA A 17 7.54 -20.84 40.31
CA ALA A 17 6.63 -20.80 39.19
C ALA A 17 6.76 -19.44 38.47
N LEU A 18 7.45 -19.43 37.33
CA LEU A 18 7.47 -18.31 36.41
C LEU A 18 6.03 -18.07 35.95
N SER A 19 5.44 -16.99 36.45
CA SER A 19 4.13 -16.49 36.06
C SER A 19 4.19 -16.02 34.60
N GLY A 20 4.06 -16.97 33.67
CA GLY A 20 4.22 -16.78 32.22
C GLY A 20 3.00 -16.20 31.50
N THR A 21 2.16 -15.41 32.19
CA THR A 21 0.96 -14.81 31.59
C THR A 21 1.14 -13.32 31.24
N SER A 22 2.04 -12.59 31.90
CA SER A 22 2.13 -11.13 31.75
C SER A 22 2.74 -10.65 30.42
N GLU A 23 3.67 -11.38 29.83
CA GLU A 23 4.30 -10.97 28.55
C GLU A 23 3.38 -11.24 27.36
N ALA A 24 2.66 -12.36 27.36
CA ALA A 24 1.71 -12.70 26.30
C ALA A 24 0.50 -11.76 26.31
N GLU A 25 -0.02 -11.44 27.50
CA GLU A 25 -1.11 -10.46 27.65
C GLU A 25 -0.68 -9.06 27.22
N SER A 26 0.53 -8.62 27.59
CA SER A 26 1.07 -7.32 27.14
C SER A 26 1.33 -7.27 25.63
N PHE A 27 1.74 -8.37 25.01
CA PHE A 27 1.92 -8.45 23.56
C PHE A 27 0.58 -8.40 22.82
N ASP A 28 -0.43 -9.14 23.29
CA ASP A 28 -1.77 -9.13 22.71
C ASP A 28 -2.46 -7.77 22.88
N GLU A 29 -2.31 -7.12 24.03
CA GLU A 29 -2.75 -5.74 24.24
C GLU A 29 -2.05 -4.76 23.29
N GLY A 30 -0.73 -4.92 23.10
CA GLY A 30 0.04 -4.13 22.14
C GLY A 30 -0.41 -4.35 20.69
N MET A 31 -0.70 -5.60 20.31
CA MET A 31 -1.28 -5.93 19.00
C MET A 31 -2.68 -5.33 18.85
N GLN A 32 -3.57 -5.49 19.84
CA GLN A 32 -4.92 -4.93 19.76
C GLN A 32 -4.90 -3.41 19.70
N ALA A 33 -4.00 -2.75 20.43
CA ALA A 33 -3.77 -1.30 20.32
C ALA A 33 -3.23 -0.90 18.95
N ALA A 34 -2.37 -1.71 18.32
CA ALA A 34 -1.89 -1.46 16.96
C ALA A 34 -3.00 -1.64 15.90
N PHE A 35 -3.97 -2.53 16.14
CA PHE A 35 -5.11 -2.78 15.26
C PHE A 35 -6.33 -1.88 15.55
N ASP A 36 -6.39 -1.19 16.70
CA ASP A 36 -7.43 -0.20 16.99
C ASP A 36 -7.12 1.13 16.29
N PRO A 37 -7.92 1.53 15.27
CA PRO A 37 -7.76 2.82 14.59
C PRO A 37 -7.80 4.02 15.53
N ARG A 38 -8.47 3.88 16.67
CA ARG A 38 -8.68 4.94 17.66
C ARG A 38 -7.51 5.06 18.63
N ALA A 39 -6.77 3.99 18.88
CA ALA A 39 -5.59 4.01 19.75
C ALA A 39 -4.43 4.83 19.13
N ALA A 40 -4.30 4.80 17.80
CA ALA A 40 -3.36 5.69 17.08
C ALA A 40 -3.78 7.17 17.12
N MET A 41 -5.07 7.46 17.32
CA MET A 41 -5.65 8.80 17.38
C MET A 41 -6.13 9.11 18.80
N THR A 42 -5.22 9.06 19.79
CA THR A 42 -5.52 9.59 21.13
C THR A 42 -5.94 11.06 21.02
N ALA A 43 -6.86 11.49 21.89
CA ALA A 43 -7.53 12.79 21.82
C ALA A 43 -6.56 14.00 21.77
N ASP A 44 -5.33 13.84 22.25
CA ASP A 44 -4.31 14.91 22.32
C ASP A 44 -3.41 15.01 21.07
N LYS A 45 -3.50 14.11 20.09
CA LYS A 45 -2.70 14.16 18.85
C LYS A 45 -3.53 13.84 17.60
N ARG A 46 -4.56 14.65 17.36
CA ARG A 46 -5.33 14.57 16.11
C ARG A 46 -4.58 15.13 14.90
N ALA A 47 -3.73 16.13 15.11
CA ALA A 47 -2.88 16.72 14.09
C ALA A 47 -1.45 16.16 14.16
N GLY A 48 -0.79 16.05 13.00
CA GLY A 48 0.58 15.55 12.91
C GLY A 48 0.88 14.79 11.62
N HIS A 49 2.04 14.14 11.60
CA HIS A 49 2.49 13.33 10.48
C HIS A 49 2.22 11.85 10.77
N PHE A 50 1.63 11.16 9.82
CA PHE A 50 1.23 9.76 9.95
C PHE A 50 1.60 8.96 8.71
N VAL A 51 1.53 7.64 8.85
CA VAL A 51 1.59 6.69 7.73
C VAL A 51 0.23 6.00 7.64
N THR A 52 -0.30 5.93 6.42
CA THR A 52 -1.56 5.25 6.15
C THR A 52 -1.38 3.75 6.32
N THR A 53 -2.27 3.14 7.11
CA THR A 53 -2.36 1.68 7.27
C THR A 53 -3.77 1.24 6.92
N ILE A 54 -4.01 -0.06 6.82
CA ILE A 54 -5.37 -0.60 6.60
C ILE A 54 -6.36 -0.19 7.69
N ALA A 55 -5.87 0.09 8.91
CA ALA A 55 -6.69 0.50 10.04
C ALA A 55 -7.01 2.01 10.00
N THR A 56 -6.27 2.83 9.26
CA THR A 56 -6.48 4.28 9.28
C THR A 56 -7.84 4.67 8.65
N PRO A 57 -8.55 5.66 9.23
CA PRO A 57 -9.89 6.03 8.77
C PRO A 57 -9.92 6.70 7.39
N TRP A 58 -8.76 7.15 6.89
CA TRP A 58 -8.62 7.74 5.56
C TRP A 58 -8.18 6.74 4.49
N HIS A 59 -7.85 5.49 4.83
CA HIS A 59 -7.53 4.46 3.83
C HIS A 59 -8.63 4.36 2.77
N SER A 60 -8.24 4.36 1.49
CA SER A 60 -9.12 4.37 0.32
C SER A 60 -10.01 5.61 0.14
N ARG A 61 -9.94 6.61 1.03
CA ARG A 61 -10.63 7.90 0.82
C ARG A 61 -9.84 8.81 -0.10
N PHE A 62 -10.52 9.76 -0.74
CA PHE A 62 -9.88 10.77 -1.57
C PHE A 62 -9.27 11.90 -0.72
N CYS A 63 -8.04 12.26 -1.03
CA CYS A 63 -7.41 13.48 -0.51
C CYS A 63 -8.11 14.71 -1.11
N THR A 64 -8.50 15.67 -0.27
CA THR A 64 -9.14 16.92 -0.72
C THR A 64 -8.20 17.84 -1.50
N GLY A 65 -6.87 17.70 -1.30
CA GLY A 65 -5.84 18.44 -2.02
C GLY A 65 -5.63 17.95 -3.45
N CYS A 66 -5.08 16.74 -3.62
CA CYS A 66 -4.77 16.21 -4.95
C CYS A 66 -5.93 15.40 -5.57
N GLY A 67 -6.91 14.94 -4.80
CA GLY A 67 -7.99 14.07 -5.28
C GLY A 67 -7.58 12.60 -5.45
N HIS A 68 -6.35 12.18 -5.11
CA HIS A 68 -5.96 10.77 -5.14
C HIS A 68 -6.40 10.04 -3.87
N THR A 69 -6.61 8.73 -3.96
CA THR A 69 -6.91 7.90 -2.79
C THR A 69 -5.68 7.71 -1.90
N PHE A 70 -5.89 7.63 -0.59
CA PHE A 70 -4.86 7.16 0.34
C PHE A 70 -4.68 5.64 0.27
N ARG A 71 -3.42 5.21 0.23
CA ARG A 71 -2.97 3.82 0.15
C ARG A 71 -2.09 3.49 1.33
N ILE A 72 -1.93 2.20 1.63
CA ILE A 72 -0.97 1.72 2.62
C ILE A 72 0.41 2.33 2.33
N ASP A 73 1.11 2.71 3.40
CA ASP A 73 2.43 3.36 3.41
C ASP A 73 2.47 4.82 2.89
N ASP A 74 1.32 5.40 2.51
CA ASP A 74 1.27 6.84 2.23
C ASP A 74 1.62 7.63 3.48
N ARG A 75 2.64 8.46 3.38
CA ARG A 75 2.93 9.52 4.36
C ARG A 75 1.91 10.63 4.19
N VAL A 76 1.29 11.02 5.30
CA VAL A 76 0.23 12.04 5.32
C VAL A 76 0.46 13.04 6.45
N VAL A 77 -0.10 14.23 6.28
CA VAL A 77 -0.29 15.20 7.36
C VAL A 77 -1.78 15.30 7.64
N VAL A 78 -2.13 15.33 8.93
CA VAL A 78 -3.47 15.62 9.43
C VAL A 78 -3.40 16.95 10.15
N ASP A 79 -4.28 17.89 9.82
CA ASP A 79 -4.36 19.19 10.51
C ASP A 79 -5.31 19.17 11.71
N ASP A 80 -5.41 20.28 12.42
CA ASP A 80 -6.25 20.41 13.62
C ASP A 80 -7.76 20.23 13.32
N ALA A 81 -8.18 20.45 12.07
CA ALA A 81 -9.55 20.22 11.62
C ALA A 81 -9.81 18.74 11.27
N GLY A 82 -8.75 17.93 11.19
CA GLY A 82 -8.80 16.53 10.79
C GLY A 82 -8.71 16.32 9.28
N ASP A 83 -8.35 17.36 8.50
CA ASP A 83 -8.13 17.20 7.06
C ASP A 83 -6.82 16.48 6.80
N VAL A 84 -6.90 15.42 5.99
CA VAL A 84 -5.75 14.56 5.65
C VAL A 84 -5.20 14.94 4.27
N ARG A 85 -3.89 15.11 4.17
CA ARG A 85 -3.20 15.42 2.90
C ARG A 85 -1.96 14.58 2.71
N HIS A 86 -1.68 14.17 1.47
CA HIS A 86 -0.44 13.46 1.14
C HIS A 86 0.80 14.33 1.41
N LEU A 87 1.87 13.68 1.87
CA LEU A 87 3.23 14.25 1.92
C LEU A 87 4.08 13.82 0.71
N ASP A 88 3.47 13.14 -0.27
CA ASP A 88 4.13 12.73 -1.51
C ASP A 88 4.46 13.97 -2.38
N PRO A 89 5.74 14.24 -2.67
CA PRO A 89 6.14 15.39 -3.46
C PRO A 89 5.61 15.36 -4.90
N LEU A 90 5.35 14.18 -5.46
CA LEU A 90 4.77 14.04 -6.81
C LEU A 90 3.31 14.47 -6.86
N LEU A 91 2.61 14.48 -5.73
CA LEU A 91 1.19 14.85 -5.64
C LEU A 91 0.98 16.32 -5.25
N GLY A 92 2.01 17.00 -4.74
CA GLY A 92 1.99 18.44 -4.47
C GLY A 92 0.97 18.89 -3.42
N CYS A 93 0.54 17.99 -2.52
CA CYS A 93 -0.54 18.23 -1.56
C CYS A 93 -0.15 19.17 -0.40
N ALA A 94 0.96 18.86 0.28
CA ALA A 94 1.42 19.57 1.48
C ALA A 94 2.70 20.38 1.24
N HIS A 95 3.40 20.09 0.15
CA HIS A 95 4.57 20.84 -0.30
C HIS A 95 4.36 21.25 -1.76
N PRO A 96 4.81 22.44 -2.19
CA PRO A 96 4.95 22.72 -3.60
C PRO A 96 5.80 21.60 -4.21
N ALA A 97 5.39 21.06 -5.36
CA ALA A 97 6.03 19.90 -5.99
C ALA A 97 7.56 20.08 -6.01
N GLY A 98 8.24 19.32 -5.14
CA GLY A 98 9.69 19.32 -5.04
C GLY A 98 10.26 18.34 -6.05
N ALA A 99 11.46 18.62 -6.55
CA ALA A 99 12.19 17.67 -7.37
C ALA A 99 12.36 16.35 -6.59
N SER A 100 12.00 15.23 -7.22
CA SER A 100 12.34 13.91 -6.68
C SER A 100 13.86 13.85 -6.51
N PRO A 101 14.39 13.33 -5.37
CA PRO A 101 15.81 13.06 -5.29
C PRO A 101 16.17 12.07 -6.40
N ASP A 102 17.07 12.49 -7.29
CA ASP A 102 17.63 11.62 -8.31
C ASP A 102 18.64 10.70 -7.61
N LEU A 103 18.25 9.44 -7.41
CA LEU A 103 19.05 8.43 -6.74
C LEU A 103 19.38 7.36 -7.79
N PRO A 104 20.59 7.36 -8.39
CA PRO A 104 20.98 6.38 -9.40
C PRO A 104 20.78 4.93 -8.93
N GLU A 105 21.00 4.65 -7.64
CA GLU A 105 20.77 3.33 -7.02
C GLU A 105 19.30 2.88 -7.12
N LEU A 106 18.34 3.82 -7.06
CA LEU A 106 16.92 3.51 -7.21
C LEU A 106 16.59 3.14 -8.66
N ALA A 107 17.24 3.76 -9.64
CA ALA A 107 17.06 3.44 -11.05
C ALA A 107 17.54 2.01 -11.36
N ASP A 108 18.72 1.64 -10.88
CA ASP A 108 19.28 0.29 -11.05
C ASP A 108 18.42 -0.77 -10.35
N PHE A 109 17.96 -0.50 -9.13
CA PHE A 109 17.06 -1.39 -8.40
C PHE A 109 15.72 -1.56 -9.14
N THR A 110 15.16 -0.47 -9.66
CA THR A 110 13.91 -0.49 -10.44
C THR A 110 14.09 -1.31 -11.71
N ALA A 111 15.19 -1.10 -12.45
CA ALA A 111 15.51 -1.87 -13.65
C ALA A 111 15.64 -3.36 -13.35
N GLY A 112 16.38 -3.73 -12.30
CA GLY A 112 16.53 -5.12 -11.88
C GLY A 112 15.22 -5.78 -11.47
N MET A 113 14.32 -5.03 -10.81
CA MET A 113 12.99 -5.55 -10.45
C MET A 113 12.12 -5.79 -11.68
N LEU A 114 12.15 -4.88 -12.66
CA LEU A 114 11.38 -5.01 -13.90
C LEU A 114 11.91 -6.15 -14.77
N ASP A 115 13.23 -6.38 -14.78
CA ASP A 115 13.87 -7.51 -15.47
C ASP A 115 13.50 -8.85 -14.83
N ALA A 116 13.51 -8.92 -13.49
CA ALA A 116 13.12 -10.12 -12.74
C ALA A 116 11.61 -10.41 -12.81
N TRP A 117 10.78 -9.41 -13.11
CA TRP A 117 9.32 -9.53 -13.21
C TRP A 117 8.80 -8.93 -14.53
N PRO A 118 9.15 -9.55 -15.68
CA PRO A 118 8.82 -8.99 -16.98
C PRO A 118 7.31 -8.93 -17.21
N ALA A 119 6.90 -8.05 -18.13
CA ALA A 119 5.55 -8.07 -18.65
C ALA A 119 5.28 -9.38 -19.41
N PRO A 120 4.08 -9.94 -19.30
CA PRO A 120 3.64 -10.96 -20.25
C PRO A 120 3.67 -10.38 -21.66
N ASP A 121 4.15 -11.15 -22.64
CA ASP A 121 4.31 -10.70 -24.04
C ASP A 121 3.02 -10.11 -24.64
N GLU A 122 1.85 -10.59 -24.20
CA GLU A 122 0.54 -10.19 -24.70
C GLU A 122 -0.09 -9.01 -23.93
N VAL A 123 0.59 -8.43 -22.92
CA VAL A 123 0.01 -7.43 -22.02
C VAL A 123 0.70 -6.07 -22.20
N PRO A 124 0.05 -5.09 -22.87
CA PRO A 124 0.63 -3.77 -23.07
C PRO A 124 0.72 -3.05 -21.72
N LEU A 125 1.96 -2.78 -21.29
CA LEU A 125 2.24 -1.86 -20.20
C LEU A 125 2.19 -0.43 -20.71
N THR A 126 1.64 0.47 -19.90
CA THR A 126 1.61 1.90 -20.20
C THR A 126 1.99 2.66 -18.94
N SER A 127 2.91 3.62 -19.07
CA SER A 127 3.14 4.58 -18.00
C SER A 127 1.96 5.55 -17.93
N THR A 128 1.51 5.87 -16.73
CA THR A 128 0.50 6.90 -16.50
C THR A 128 0.90 8.29 -17.02
N ASP A 129 2.20 8.54 -17.21
CA ASP A 129 2.70 9.77 -17.82
C ASP A 129 2.40 9.82 -19.34
N ASP A 130 2.35 8.66 -20.00
CA ASP A 130 1.98 8.52 -21.43
C ASP A 130 0.47 8.61 -21.66
N VAL A 131 -0.33 8.41 -20.60
CA VAL A 131 -1.80 8.53 -20.62
C VAL A 131 -2.31 9.48 -19.54
N PRO A 132 -2.09 10.81 -19.71
CA PRO A 132 -2.33 11.79 -18.65
C PRO A 132 -3.75 11.82 -18.09
N PHE A 133 -4.75 11.33 -18.84
CA PHE A 133 -6.14 11.25 -18.35
C PHE A 133 -6.33 10.28 -17.18
N LEU A 134 -5.38 9.36 -16.94
CA LEU A 134 -5.39 8.46 -15.78
C LEU A 134 -4.92 9.17 -14.51
N ALA A 135 -3.78 9.87 -14.60
CA ALA A 135 -3.10 10.45 -13.44
C ALA A 135 -3.44 11.93 -13.18
N ARG A 136 -4.06 12.65 -14.13
CA ARG A 136 -4.44 14.06 -13.93
C ARG A 136 -5.91 14.19 -13.55
N ARG A 137 -6.20 15.17 -12.70
CA ARG A 137 -7.58 15.51 -12.35
C ARG A 137 -8.26 16.07 -13.61
N PRO A 138 -9.38 15.50 -14.07
CA PRO A 138 -10.07 16.04 -15.23
C PRO A 138 -10.55 17.47 -14.96
N PRO A 139 -10.56 18.36 -15.98
CA PRO A 139 -11.25 19.65 -15.87
C PRO A 139 -12.72 19.44 -15.50
N GLY A 140 -13.28 20.27 -14.62
CA GLY A 140 -14.70 20.24 -14.28
C GLY A 140 -15.10 19.34 -13.10
N GLY A 141 -14.14 18.82 -12.33
CA GLY A 141 -14.43 18.17 -11.04
C GLY A 141 -14.88 16.72 -11.11
N PHE A 142 -14.73 16.05 -12.26
CA PHE A 142 -14.94 14.61 -12.34
C PHE A 142 -13.96 13.84 -11.44
N GLU A 143 -14.42 12.68 -10.95
CA GLU A 143 -13.60 11.76 -10.16
C GLU A 143 -12.41 11.27 -10.99
N ARG A 144 -11.28 11.08 -10.31
CA ARG A 144 -10.08 10.50 -10.92
C ARG A 144 -10.36 9.06 -11.33
N MET A 145 -9.73 8.64 -12.44
CA MET A 145 -9.77 7.24 -12.84
C MET A 145 -9.11 6.37 -11.76
N ALA A 146 -9.73 5.22 -11.51
CA ALA A 146 -9.27 4.27 -10.51
C ALA A 146 -9.01 2.89 -11.12
N CYS A 147 -8.10 2.16 -10.49
CA CYS A 147 -7.84 0.77 -10.80
C CYS A 147 -9.11 -0.04 -10.62
N LEU A 148 -9.50 -0.77 -11.65
CA LEU A 148 -10.71 -1.58 -11.64
C LEU A 148 -10.67 -2.70 -10.58
N PHE A 149 -9.47 -3.12 -10.18
CA PHE A 149 -9.30 -4.21 -9.21
C PHE A 149 -9.28 -3.70 -7.76
N CYS A 150 -8.42 -2.73 -7.43
CA CYS A 150 -8.23 -2.28 -6.05
C CYS A 150 -8.99 -0.99 -5.70
N GLY A 151 -9.59 -0.30 -6.67
CA GLY A 151 -10.31 0.96 -6.44
C GLY A 151 -9.43 2.18 -6.16
N HIS A 152 -8.11 2.04 -6.07
CA HIS A 152 -7.21 3.18 -5.88
C HIS A 152 -6.99 3.95 -7.18
N THR A 153 -6.92 5.29 -7.08
CA THR A 153 -6.62 6.18 -8.23
C THR A 153 -5.21 5.98 -8.73
N PHE A 154 -4.98 6.15 -10.03
CA PHE A 154 -3.63 6.13 -10.62
C PHE A 154 -2.86 7.41 -10.29
N ARG A 155 -1.56 7.30 -9.99
CA ARG A 155 -0.64 8.43 -9.72
C ARG A 155 0.41 8.55 -10.84
N PRO A 156 1.11 9.70 -10.93
CA PRO A 156 2.20 9.88 -11.89
C PRO A 156 3.29 8.80 -11.77
N ALA A 157 3.94 8.50 -12.88
CA ALA A 157 5.00 7.49 -13.00
C ALA A 157 4.62 6.05 -12.58
N GLU A 158 3.33 5.76 -12.39
CA GLU A 158 2.86 4.38 -12.20
C GLU A 158 2.71 3.65 -13.53
N THR A 159 2.93 2.35 -13.49
CA THR A 159 2.71 1.47 -14.64
C THR A 159 1.36 0.76 -14.51
N VAL A 160 0.61 0.76 -15.60
CA VAL A 160 -0.74 0.17 -15.67
C VAL A 160 -0.90 -0.71 -16.90
N VAL A 161 -1.91 -1.58 -16.85
CA VAL A 161 -2.43 -2.26 -18.02
C VAL A 161 -3.74 -1.59 -18.41
N LEU A 162 -3.80 -1.05 -19.63
CA LEU A 162 -5.03 -0.59 -20.24
C LEU A 162 -5.81 -1.79 -20.79
N CYS A 163 -7.13 -1.77 -20.63
CA CYS A 163 -7.95 -2.84 -21.20
C CYS A 163 -7.82 -2.83 -22.74
N PRO A 164 -7.42 -3.94 -23.36
CA PRO A 164 -7.18 -3.99 -24.81
C PRO A 164 -8.48 -4.08 -25.62
N CYS A 165 -9.65 -3.90 -25.01
CA CYS A 165 -10.93 -4.16 -25.67
C CYS A 165 -11.24 -3.21 -26.82
N ARG A 166 -10.78 -1.95 -26.69
CA ARG A 166 -10.87 -0.91 -27.71
C ARG A 166 -9.76 0.13 -27.46
N PRO A 167 -8.48 -0.19 -27.78
CA PRO A 167 -7.35 0.66 -27.43
C PRO A 167 -7.40 2.01 -28.14
N THR A 168 -8.04 2.08 -29.31
CA THR A 168 -8.14 3.28 -30.14
C THR A 168 -9.38 4.14 -29.85
N GLU A 169 -10.45 3.58 -29.30
CA GLU A 169 -11.75 4.27 -29.24
C GLU A 169 -11.97 5.05 -27.93
N GLN A 170 -11.04 4.99 -26.96
CA GLN A 170 -11.16 5.60 -25.63
C GLN A 170 -12.46 5.29 -24.87
N LEU A 171 -13.28 4.34 -25.32
CA LEU A 171 -14.54 3.96 -24.66
C LEU A 171 -14.25 3.09 -23.43
N CYS A 172 -13.33 2.14 -23.61
CA CYS A 172 -12.92 1.16 -22.63
C CYS A 172 -11.75 1.72 -21.80
N ARG A 173 -11.94 2.84 -21.06
CA ARG A 173 -10.89 3.49 -20.24
C ARG A 173 -10.52 2.70 -18.98
N ALA A 174 -10.85 1.41 -18.95
CA ALA A 174 -10.55 0.54 -17.83
C ALA A 174 -9.04 0.33 -17.76
N ALA A 175 -8.49 0.49 -16.56
CA ALA A 175 -7.08 0.30 -16.30
C ALA A 175 -6.91 -0.47 -14.99
N VAL A 176 -5.79 -1.19 -14.86
CA VAL A 176 -5.43 -1.97 -13.68
C VAL A 176 -3.97 -1.71 -13.36
N HIS A 177 -3.62 -1.52 -12.09
CA HIS A 177 -2.22 -1.34 -11.71
C HIS A 177 -1.39 -2.58 -12.06
N ARG A 178 -0.20 -2.32 -12.59
CA ARG A 178 0.86 -3.32 -12.77
C ARG A 178 2.20 -2.63 -12.59
N ASP A 179 2.48 -2.31 -11.33
CA ASP A 179 3.69 -1.61 -10.93
C ASP A 179 4.35 -2.39 -9.77
N PRO A 180 5.19 -3.39 -10.07
CA PRO A 180 5.83 -4.21 -9.05
C PRO A 180 6.77 -3.38 -8.17
N VAL A 181 7.37 -2.31 -8.71
CA VAL A 181 8.28 -1.39 -7.98
C VAL A 181 7.57 -0.74 -6.80
N ARG A 182 6.27 -0.46 -6.96
CA ARG A 182 5.40 0.10 -5.92
C ARG A 182 4.51 -0.96 -5.24
N GLY A 183 4.73 -2.24 -5.50
CA GLY A 183 3.91 -3.34 -4.97
C GLY A 183 2.47 -3.38 -5.50
N LEU A 184 2.16 -2.68 -6.59
CA LEU A 184 0.81 -2.59 -7.17
C LEU A 184 0.62 -3.64 -8.28
N VAL A 185 0.55 -4.91 -7.88
CA VAL A 185 0.44 -6.10 -8.77
C VAL A 185 -1.01 -6.54 -8.98
N CYS A 186 -1.91 -5.57 -9.12
CA CYS A 186 -3.35 -5.84 -9.23
C CYS A 186 -3.70 -6.66 -10.47
N TRP A 187 -2.96 -6.50 -11.56
CA TRP A 187 -3.17 -7.24 -12.80
C TRP A 187 -3.03 -8.76 -12.60
N GLU A 188 -1.95 -9.19 -11.97
CA GLU A 188 -1.66 -10.60 -11.70
C GLU A 188 -2.74 -11.24 -10.84
N SER A 189 -3.23 -10.51 -9.83
CA SER A 189 -4.32 -10.96 -8.97
C SER A 189 -5.67 -11.03 -9.69
N TRP A 190 -5.93 -10.06 -10.57
CA TRP A 190 -7.15 -10.02 -11.36
C TRP A 190 -7.20 -11.08 -12.46
N ARG A 191 -6.04 -11.43 -13.04
CA ARG A 191 -5.89 -12.36 -14.16
C ARG A 191 -4.73 -13.34 -13.94
N PRO A 192 -4.90 -14.33 -13.04
CA PRO A 192 -3.97 -15.43 -12.93
C PRO A 192 -3.98 -16.22 -14.26
N GLY A 193 -2.91 -16.10 -15.05
CA GLY A 193 -2.81 -16.68 -16.40
C GLY A 193 -2.85 -15.66 -17.55
N GLN A 194 -2.89 -14.35 -17.25
CA GLN A 194 -2.44 -13.27 -18.13
C GLN A 194 -3.20 -13.06 -19.45
N ARG A 195 -4.34 -13.75 -19.66
CA ARG A 195 -5.21 -13.55 -20.83
C ARG A 195 -6.55 -12.92 -20.46
N VAL A 196 -6.90 -11.82 -21.12
CA VAL A 196 -8.24 -11.22 -21.00
C VAL A 196 -9.13 -11.82 -22.08
N LYS A 197 -10.06 -12.70 -21.70
CA LYS A 197 -11.06 -13.24 -22.64
C LYS A 197 -12.30 -12.37 -22.75
N VAL A 198 -12.60 -11.60 -21.70
CA VAL A 198 -13.79 -10.73 -21.61
C VAL A 198 -13.43 -9.43 -20.90
N CYS A 199 -13.77 -8.31 -21.53
CA CYS A 199 -13.69 -7.00 -20.90
C CYS A 199 -14.75 -6.88 -19.79
N PRO A 200 -14.38 -6.56 -18.54
CA PRO A 200 -15.34 -6.41 -17.44
C PRO A 200 -16.23 -5.15 -17.56
N VAL A 201 -15.79 -4.15 -18.33
CA VAL A 201 -16.54 -2.89 -18.49
C VAL A 201 -17.52 -2.97 -19.65
N MET A 202 -17.07 -3.47 -20.80
CA MET A 202 -17.87 -3.52 -22.03
C MET A 202 -18.52 -4.89 -22.27
N LEU A 203 -18.15 -5.92 -21.48
CA LEU A 203 -18.55 -7.33 -21.67
C LEU A 203 -18.21 -7.90 -23.05
N LEU A 204 -17.32 -7.23 -23.79
CA LEU A 204 -16.81 -7.68 -25.07
C LEU A 204 -15.90 -8.89 -24.89
N ARG A 205 -16.13 -9.94 -25.68
CA ARG A 205 -15.13 -11.00 -25.86
C ARG A 205 -13.96 -10.45 -26.64
N LEU A 206 -12.77 -10.78 -26.18
CA LEU A 206 -11.54 -10.44 -26.87
C LEU A 206 -11.09 -11.67 -27.63
N ASP A 207 -10.98 -11.53 -28.94
CA ASP A 207 -10.40 -12.54 -29.80
C ASP A 207 -8.88 -12.43 -29.63
N THR A 208 -8.35 -13.12 -28.62
CA THR A 208 -6.91 -13.30 -28.37
C THR A 208 -6.48 -14.69 -28.82
#